data_AF-A0A136JMV1-F1
#
_entry.id   AF-A0A136JMV1-F1
#
_cell.length_a   1.000
_cell.length_b   1.000
_cell.length_c   1.000
_cell.angle_alpha   90.00
_cell.angle_beta   90.00
_cell.angle_gamma   90.00
#
_symmetry.space_group_name_H-M   'P 1'
#
loop_
_entity.id
_entity.type
_entity.pdbx_description
1 polymer ?
#
loop_
_entity_poly.entity_id
_entity_poly.type
_entity_poly.pdbx_seq_one_letter_code
_entity_poly.pdbx_strand_id
1 'polypeptide(L)'
;MAISKTKVNRFSPDTPEYVVAHAKWRKSRGRKPSTGLSYNKNPKKALEWASHYAYFPISGKYLEGRIPEYYVCGGCGATSVKLWREYQTSLDEITLLCLTCACKEQNEVRTPTEDGYSLYKGTILHFYRTVEMLPNQGIGYDPREGPPLEAIETYTFQERSDQIGWRVPAVPTESEVMNFWGYTSVPSAGVDWWRNLPFYRQ
;
A
#
# COMPACT_ATOMS: atom_id res chain seq x y z
N MET A 1 30.39 -13.33 -1.01
CA MET A 1 30.52 -14.64 -1.69
C MET A 1 30.58 -14.47 -3.20
N ALA A 2 31.44 -15.22 -3.89
CA ALA A 2 31.60 -15.12 -5.35
C ALA A 2 30.39 -15.77 -6.05
N ILE A 3 29.69 -14.99 -6.89
CA ILE A 3 28.62 -15.55 -7.73
C ILE A 3 29.26 -16.45 -8.79
N SER A 4 28.70 -17.64 -9.01
CA SER A 4 29.13 -18.56 -10.08
C SER A 4 28.47 -18.21 -11.41
N LYS A 5 29.10 -18.56 -12.54
CA LYS A 5 28.56 -18.22 -13.87
C LYS A 5 27.22 -18.91 -14.11
N THR A 6 27.08 -20.14 -13.62
CA THR A 6 25.84 -20.92 -13.64
C THR A 6 24.68 -20.20 -12.95
N LYS A 7 24.93 -19.46 -11.86
CA LYS A 7 23.90 -18.71 -11.14
C LYS A 7 23.43 -17.47 -11.93
N VAL A 8 24.31 -16.88 -12.74
CA VAL A 8 23.95 -15.74 -13.61
C VAL A 8 23.06 -16.20 -14.77
N ASN A 9 23.41 -17.32 -15.41
CA ASN A 9 22.69 -17.85 -16.58
C ASN A 9 21.27 -18.33 -16.27
N ARG A 10 20.85 -18.36 -15.00
CA ARG A 10 19.46 -18.67 -14.60
C ARG A 10 18.49 -17.55 -14.95
N PHE A 11 18.99 -16.33 -15.17
CA PHE A 11 18.20 -15.17 -15.50
C PHE A 11 18.35 -14.83 -16.98
N SER A 12 17.26 -14.40 -17.62
CA SER A 12 17.29 -14.03 -19.03
C SER A 12 18.11 -12.74 -19.24
N PRO A 13 18.95 -12.64 -20.29
CA PRO A 13 19.91 -11.54 -20.46
C PRO A 13 19.34 -10.11 -20.46
N ASP A 14 18.05 -9.96 -20.70
CA ASP A 14 17.28 -8.72 -20.77
C ASP A 14 16.63 -8.30 -19.45
N THR A 15 16.76 -9.12 -18.40
CA THR A 15 16.09 -8.90 -17.12
C THR A 15 16.94 -8.13 -16.10
N PRO A 16 16.33 -7.36 -15.18
CA PRO A 16 17.08 -6.60 -14.17
C PRO A 16 17.97 -7.47 -13.28
N GLU A 17 17.50 -8.65 -12.89
CA GLU A 17 18.21 -9.58 -12.02
C GLU A 17 19.41 -10.17 -12.73
N TYR A 18 19.31 -10.42 -14.05
CA TYR A 18 20.46 -10.80 -14.84
C TYR A 18 21.54 -9.71 -14.81
N VAL A 19 21.16 -8.44 -15.04
CA VAL A 19 22.12 -7.32 -15.04
C VAL A 19 22.81 -7.19 -13.67
N VAL A 20 22.06 -7.30 -12.57
CA VAL A 20 22.58 -7.24 -11.20
C VAL A 20 23.45 -8.44 -10.86
N ALA A 21 23.00 -9.67 -11.17
CA ALA A 21 23.74 -10.89 -10.92
C ALA A 21 25.02 -10.96 -11.75
N HIS A 22 24.96 -10.57 -13.03
CA HIS A 22 26.10 -10.52 -13.92
C HIS A 22 27.14 -9.48 -13.48
N ALA A 23 26.71 -8.29 -13.05
CA ALA A 23 27.62 -7.28 -12.52
C ALA A 23 28.34 -7.76 -11.24
N LYS A 24 27.60 -8.41 -10.33
CA LYS A 24 28.16 -9.01 -9.11
C LYS A 24 29.17 -10.14 -9.44
N TRP A 25 28.92 -10.95 -10.47
CA TRP A 25 29.84 -12.00 -10.96
C TRP A 25 31.12 -11.44 -11.59
N ARG A 26 31.05 -10.34 -12.35
CA ARG A 26 32.23 -9.68 -12.93
C ARG A 26 33.10 -9.03 -11.86
N LYS A 27 32.46 -8.36 -10.89
CA LYS A 27 33.16 -7.72 -9.76
C LYS A 27 34.00 -8.74 -8.97
N SER A 28 33.51 -9.97 -8.80
CA SER A 28 34.25 -11.03 -8.09
C SER A 28 35.51 -11.54 -8.83
N ARG A 29 35.75 -11.08 -10.06
CA ARG A 29 36.94 -11.38 -10.87
C ARG A 29 37.77 -10.12 -11.16
N GLY A 30 37.55 -9.06 -10.38
CA GLY A 30 38.24 -7.77 -10.55
C GLY A 30 37.81 -6.97 -11.79
N ARG A 31 36.64 -7.27 -12.37
CA ARG A 31 36.16 -6.62 -13.61
C ARG A 31 34.99 -5.66 -13.34
N LYS A 32 34.92 -4.58 -14.11
CA LYS A 32 33.80 -3.61 -14.08
C LYS A 32 32.52 -4.22 -14.68
N PRO A 33 31.32 -3.74 -14.30
CA PRO A 33 30.06 -4.11 -14.94
C PRO A 33 30.11 -3.83 -16.45
N SER A 34 29.62 -4.76 -17.26
CA SER A 34 29.65 -4.63 -18.72
C SER A 34 28.32 -4.91 -19.39
N THR A 35 27.30 -5.31 -18.64
CA THR A 35 25.97 -5.57 -19.18
C THR A 35 25.12 -4.35 -18.93
N GLY A 36 24.50 -3.86 -20.00
CA GLY A 36 23.42 -2.89 -19.93
C GLY A 36 22.06 -3.59 -20.05
N LEU A 37 21.01 -2.87 -19.68
CA LEU A 37 19.67 -3.18 -20.18
C LEU A 37 19.65 -2.93 -21.69
N SER A 38 18.79 -3.63 -22.43
CA SER A 38 18.75 -3.58 -23.90
C SER A 38 18.72 -2.16 -24.48
N TYR A 39 18.13 -1.19 -23.76
CA TYR A 39 18.00 0.21 -24.13
C TYR A 39 19.03 1.16 -23.49
N ASN A 40 19.75 0.75 -22.43
CA ASN A 40 20.73 1.58 -21.75
C ASN A 40 22.16 1.07 -21.99
N LYS A 41 22.84 1.70 -22.93
CA LYS A 41 24.20 1.35 -23.35
C LYS A 41 25.28 1.65 -22.29
N ASN A 42 24.97 2.45 -21.26
CA ASN A 42 25.91 2.73 -20.17
C ASN A 42 25.78 1.65 -19.07
N PRO A 43 26.78 0.78 -18.89
CA PRO A 43 26.66 -0.37 -17.99
C PRO A 43 26.59 0.01 -16.51
N LYS A 44 27.10 1.18 -16.10
CA LYS A 44 26.98 1.64 -14.71
C LYS A 44 25.56 2.13 -14.41
N LYS A 45 25.01 2.95 -15.30
CA LYS A 45 23.64 3.47 -15.19
C LYS A 45 22.61 2.34 -15.32
N ALA A 46 22.88 1.37 -16.19
CA ALA A 46 22.06 0.18 -16.31
C ALA A 46 22.13 -0.71 -15.06
N LEU A 47 23.30 -0.83 -14.41
CA LEU A 47 23.41 -1.56 -13.14
C LEU A 47 22.65 -0.85 -12.02
N GLU A 48 22.71 0.47 -11.95
CA GLU A 48 21.95 1.27 -10.99
C GLU A 48 20.44 1.06 -11.19
N TRP A 49 19.97 1.21 -12.43
CA TRP A 49 18.59 0.93 -12.81
C TRP A 49 18.19 -0.51 -12.50
N ALA A 50 19.01 -1.47 -12.89
CA ALA A 50 18.72 -2.87 -12.64
C ALA A 50 18.78 -3.24 -11.15
N SER A 51 19.65 -2.60 -10.36
CA SER A 51 19.67 -2.78 -8.91
C SER A 51 18.37 -2.30 -8.30
N HIS A 52 17.88 -1.13 -8.71
CA HIS A 52 16.54 -0.66 -8.36
C HIS A 52 15.48 -1.70 -8.75
N TYR A 53 15.43 -2.11 -10.01
CA TYR A 53 14.42 -3.07 -10.49
C TYR A 53 14.53 -4.48 -9.90
N ALA A 54 15.71 -4.96 -9.47
CA ALA A 54 15.95 -6.29 -8.90
C ALA A 54 15.74 -6.38 -7.39
N TYR A 55 15.63 -5.24 -6.69
CA TYR A 55 15.02 -5.21 -5.35
C TYR A 55 13.49 -5.34 -5.42
N PHE A 56 12.93 -5.34 -6.63
CA PHE A 56 11.61 -5.86 -6.94
C PHE A 56 11.81 -7.21 -7.68
N PRO A 57 11.05 -8.29 -7.42
CA PRO A 57 11.31 -9.59 -8.04
C PRO A 57 10.72 -9.75 -9.46
N ILE A 58 11.42 -10.48 -10.35
CA ILE A 58 11.00 -10.94 -11.70
C ILE A 58 9.88 -11.99 -11.64
N SER A 59 9.75 -12.77 -10.55
CA SER A 59 8.54 -13.62 -10.40
C SER A 59 7.27 -12.79 -10.20
N GLY A 60 7.44 -11.52 -9.82
CA GLY A 60 6.37 -10.59 -9.50
C GLY A 60 5.69 -10.82 -8.14
N LYS A 61 6.11 -11.79 -7.31
CA LYS A 61 5.41 -12.11 -6.05
C LYS A 61 6.19 -11.68 -4.80
N TYR A 62 5.63 -10.69 -4.12
CA TYR A 62 6.14 -10.06 -2.89
C TYR A 62 6.21 -11.02 -1.68
N LEU A 63 7.24 -10.87 -0.83
CA LEU A 63 7.51 -11.72 0.35
C LEU A 63 7.50 -13.24 0.05
N GLU A 64 7.77 -13.63 -1.21
CA GLU A 64 7.63 -15.01 -1.68
C GLU A 64 6.23 -15.60 -1.43
N GLY A 65 5.20 -14.75 -1.28
CA GLY A 65 3.85 -15.15 -0.92
C GLY A 65 3.66 -15.56 0.54
N ARG A 66 4.66 -15.34 1.40
CA ARG A 66 4.60 -15.68 2.83
C ARG A 66 4.09 -14.51 3.66
N ILE A 67 3.64 -14.82 4.88
CA ILE A 67 3.24 -13.84 5.90
C ILE A 67 4.28 -13.93 7.03
N PRO A 68 4.97 -12.84 7.38
CA PRO A 68 6.00 -12.88 8.42
C PRO A 68 5.42 -13.29 9.79
N GLU A 69 6.20 -14.01 10.60
CA GLU A 69 5.74 -14.50 11.92
C GLU A 69 5.40 -13.38 12.90
N TYR A 70 6.05 -12.21 12.78
CA TYR A 70 5.75 -11.02 13.58
C TYR A 70 4.48 -10.28 13.11
N TYR A 71 3.88 -10.69 11.99
CA TYR A 71 2.70 -10.04 11.41
C TYR A 71 1.42 -10.50 12.12
N VAL A 72 1.28 -10.10 13.38
CA VAL A 72 0.21 -10.51 14.30
C VAL A 72 -0.49 -9.29 14.87
N CYS A 73 -1.81 -9.34 14.96
CA CYS A 73 -2.59 -8.30 15.64
C CYS A 73 -2.25 -8.25 17.13
N GLY A 74 -1.73 -7.13 17.63
CA GLY A 74 -1.45 -6.89 19.05
C GLY A 74 -2.69 -6.80 19.94
N GLY A 75 -3.87 -6.56 19.35
CA GLY A 75 -5.13 -6.46 20.10
C GLY A 75 -5.81 -7.82 20.37
N CYS A 76 -5.85 -8.71 19.37
CA CYS A 76 -6.57 -9.98 19.46
C CYS A 76 -5.73 -11.22 19.11
N GLY A 77 -4.47 -11.06 18.71
CA GLY A 77 -3.60 -12.17 18.30
C GLY A 77 -3.87 -12.74 16.91
N ALA A 78 -4.78 -12.14 16.13
CA ALA A 78 -5.08 -12.62 14.78
C ALA A 78 -3.85 -12.59 13.87
N THR A 79 -3.59 -13.72 13.20
CA THR A 79 -2.54 -13.89 12.19
C THR A 79 -3.17 -14.07 10.81
N SER A 80 -2.35 -13.93 9.76
CA SER A 80 -2.78 -14.22 8.38
C SER A 80 -3.96 -13.38 7.87
N VAL A 81 -4.12 -12.17 8.41
CA VAL A 81 -5.17 -11.20 8.06
C VAL A 81 -4.56 -9.86 7.71
N LYS A 82 -5.29 -8.97 7.04
CA LYS A 82 -4.88 -7.56 6.88
C LYS A 82 -4.65 -6.92 8.25
N LEU A 83 -3.50 -6.29 8.41
CA LEU A 83 -3.17 -5.49 9.58
C LEU A 83 -2.86 -4.04 9.19
N TRP A 84 -3.10 -3.14 10.13
CA TRP A 84 -2.84 -1.71 10.06
C TRP A 84 -1.87 -1.30 11.16
N ARG A 85 -0.96 -0.39 10.83
CA ARG A 85 0.05 0.18 11.72
C ARG A 85 -0.14 1.68 11.86
N GLU A 86 0.52 2.24 12.85
CA GLU A 86 0.63 3.69 13.05
C GLU A 86 1.33 4.38 11.85
N TYR A 87 0.84 5.56 11.48
CA TYR A 87 1.51 6.42 10.52
C TYR A 87 2.68 7.16 11.19
N GLN A 88 3.89 7.03 10.62
CA GLN A 88 5.11 7.75 11.06
C GLN A 88 5.56 7.51 12.53
N THR A 89 5.57 6.27 13.01
CA THR A 89 6.15 5.92 14.32
C THR A 89 7.50 5.21 14.16
N SER A 90 8.42 5.41 15.13
CA SER A 90 9.67 4.66 15.23
C SER A 90 9.42 3.15 15.31
N LEU A 91 10.29 2.36 14.69
CA LEU A 91 10.13 0.91 14.54
C LEU A 91 9.97 0.16 15.89
N ASP A 92 10.51 0.72 16.97
CA ASP A 92 10.55 0.08 18.29
C ASP A 92 9.18 0.02 19.00
N GLU A 93 8.15 0.70 18.50
CA GLU A 93 6.83 0.79 19.15
C GLU A 93 5.64 0.55 18.19
N ILE A 94 5.89 0.00 16.99
CA ILE A 94 4.80 -0.24 16.03
C ILE A 94 3.88 -1.34 16.53
N THR A 95 2.59 -1.01 16.68
CA THR A 95 1.55 -1.97 17.03
C THR A 95 0.70 -2.28 15.80
N LEU A 96 0.60 -3.55 15.45
CA LEU A 96 -0.25 -4.00 14.35
C LEU A 96 -1.66 -4.31 14.87
N LEU A 97 -2.69 -3.77 14.24
CA LEU A 97 -4.08 -4.07 14.58
C LEU A 97 -4.85 -4.60 13.36
N CYS A 98 -5.71 -5.59 13.56
CA CYS A 98 -6.68 -6.02 12.54
C CYS A 98 -7.81 -4.99 12.41
N LEU A 99 -8.67 -5.15 11.40
CA LEU A 99 -9.79 -4.24 11.12
C LEU A 99 -10.62 -3.92 12.36
N THR A 100 -11.09 -4.95 13.08
CA THR A 100 -11.95 -4.78 14.26
C THR A 100 -11.25 -4.03 15.38
N CYS A 101 -9.99 -4.38 15.66
CA CYS A 101 -9.21 -3.73 16.71
C CYS A 101 -8.86 -2.28 16.36
N ALA A 102 -8.47 -2.02 15.11
CA ALA A 102 -8.17 -0.68 14.63
C ALA A 102 -9.41 0.21 14.63
N CYS A 103 -10.56 -0.27 14.15
CA CYS A 103 -11.82 0.47 14.22
C CYS A 103 -12.21 0.82 15.66
N LYS A 104 -12.10 -0.14 16.58
CA LYS A 104 -12.38 0.08 18.01
C LYS A 104 -11.46 1.13 18.62
N GLU A 105 -10.17 1.07 18.31
CA GLU A 105 -9.17 1.99 18.86
C GLU A 105 -9.28 3.40 18.27
N GLN A 106 -9.62 3.51 16.98
CA GLN A 106 -9.81 4.79 16.29
C GLN A 106 -11.22 5.39 16.48
N ASN A 107 -12.14 4.69 17.15
CA ASN A 107 -13.56 5.01 17.21
C ASN A 107 -14.17 5.25 15.81
N GLU A 108 -13.80 4.37 14.87
CA GLU A 108 -14.16 4.45 13.46
C GLU A 108 -15.00 3.24 13.05
N VAL A 109 -15.89 3.44 12.09
CA VAL A 109 -16.63 2.35 11.44
C VAL A 109 -16.15 2.23 10.00
N ARG A 110 -15.74 1.02 9.63
CA ARG A 110 -15.28 0.68 8.28
C ARG A 110 -15.88 -0.65 7.87
N THR A 111 -16.34 -0.73 6.64
CA THR A 111 -16.88 -1.95 6.06
C THR A 111 -16.00 -2.38 4.89
N PRO A 112 -15.61 -3.67 4.79
CA PRO A 112 -14.93 -4.18 3.61
C PRO A 112 -15.71 -3.90 2.33
N THR A 113 -15.00 -3.53 1.27
CA THR A 113 -15.56 -3.49 -0.08
C THR A 113 -15.87 -4.90 -0.57
N GLU A 114 -16.73 -5.03 -1.57
CA GLU A 114 -17.16 -6.32 -2.14
C GLU A 114 -15.99 -7.12 -2.72
N ASP A 115 -14.98 -6.41 -3.27
CA ASP A 115 -13.74 -6.98 -3.77
C ASP A 115 -12.76 -7.40 -2.66
N GLY A 116 -13.02 -7.04 -1.41
CA GLY A 116 -12.18 -7.37 -0.25
C GLY A 116 -10.85 -6.62 -0.21
N TYR A 117 -10.61 -5.63 -1.08
CA TYR A 117 -9.32 -4.96 -1.18
C TYR A 117 -9.24 -3.67 -0.38
N SER A 118 -10.36 -3.00 -0.18
CA SER A 118 -10.46 -1.69 0.45
C SER A 118 -11.54 -1.68 1.53
N LEU A 119 -11.71 -0.53 2.15
CA LEU A 119 -12.75 -0.23 3.12
C LEU A 119 -13.63 0.90 2.57
N TYR A 120 -14.93 0.80 2.80
CA TYR A 120 -15.83 1.94 2.68
C TYR A 120 -15.71 2.81 3.93
N LYS A 121 -15.60 4.11 3.68
CA LYS A 121 -15.81 5.20 4.64
C LYS A 121 -17.16 5.82 4.31
N GLY A 122 -18.13 5.64 5.21
CA GLY A 122 -19.42 6.31 5.08
C GLY A 122 -19.29 7.78 5.45
N THR A 123 -19.39 8.67 4.47
CA THR A 123 -19.46 10.11 4.69
C THR A 123 -20.89 10.55 4.45
N ILE A 124 -21.51 11.18 5.44
CA ILE A 124 -22.81 11.81 5.28
C ILE A 124 -22.58 13.21 4.72
N LEU A 125 -23.11 13.47 3.52
CA LEU A 125 -23.13 14.80 2.92
C LEU A 125 -24.54 15.37 3.01
N HIS A 126 -24.62 16.62 3.47
CA HIS A 126 -25.85 17.40 3.45
C HIS A 126 -25.82 18.30 2.22
N PHE A 127 -26.74 18.05 1.29
CA PHE A 127 -26.99 18.90 0.15
C PHE A 127 -28.21 19.76 0.45
N TYR A 128 -28.14 21.03 0.06
CA TYR A 128 -29.30 21.91 0.11
C TYR A 128 -29.95 21.87 -1.26
N ARG A 129 -31.23 21.50 -1.33
CA ARG A 129 -31.97 21.60 -2.59
C ARG A 129 -31.89 23.07 -3.04
N THR A 130 -31.38 23.34 -4.23
CA THR A 130 -31.41 24.71 -4.77
C THR A 130 -32.88 25.10 -4.87
N VAL A 131 -33.26 26.20 -4.21
CA VAL A 131 -34.64 26.71 -4.25
C VAL A 131 -35.07 26.81 -5.71
N GLU A 132 -36.10 26.06 -6.11
CA GLU A 132 -36.79 26.37 -7.36
C GLU A 132 -37.26 27.83 -7.26
N MET A 133 -37.05 28.60 -8.32
CA MET A 133 -37.38 30.02 -8.34
C MET A 133 -38.87 30.22 -7.99
N LEU A 134 -39.16 30.60 -6.75
CA LEU A 134 -40.45 31.21 -6.44
C LEU A 134 -40.45 32.57 -7.15
N PRO A 135 -41.47 32.89 -7.98
CA PRO A 135 -41.43 34.03 -8.91
C PRO A 135 -41.10 35.39 -8.30
N ASN A 136 -41.22 35.55 -6.97
CA ASN A 136 -41.14 36.81 -6.26
C ASN A 136 -40.19 36.81 -5.03
N GLN A 137 -39.34 35.80 -4.84
CA GLN A 137 -38.32 35.80 -3.77
C GLN A 137 -36.92 35.71 -4.38
N GLY A 138 -36.03 36.60 -3.93
CA GLY A 138 -34.66 36.67 -4.41
C GLY A 138 -33.91 35.33 -4.28
N ILE A 139 -32.85 35.20 -5.07
CA ILE A 139 -31.95 34.03 -5.10
C ILE A 139 -31.37 33.77 -3.69
N GLY A 140 -31.78 32.67 -3.04
CA GLY A 140 -31.09 32.10 -1.88
C GLY A 140 -31.93 31.99 -0.59
N TYR A 141 -31.39 31.22 0.37
CA TYR A 141 -31.90 31.14 1.75
C TYR A 141 -31.33 32.30 2.60
N ASP A 142 -32.04 32.75 3.63
CA ASP A 142 -31.52 33.77 4.56
C ASP A 142 -30.23 33.25 5.22
N PRO A 143 -29.08 33.94 5.09
CA PRO A 143 -27.82 33.51 5.69
C PRO A 143 -27.85 33.37 7.22
N ARG A 144 -28.81 34.00 7.91
CA ARG A 144 -28.96 33.96 9.38
C ARG A 144 -29.76 32.76 9.86
N GLU A 145 -30.76 32.34 9.08
CA GLU A 145 -31.64 31.21 9.43
C GLU A 145 -31.21 29.91 8.76
N GLY A 146 -30.46 30.00 7.65
CA GLY A 146 -30.08 28.84 6.86
C GLY A 146 -31.26 28.24 6.08
N PRO A 147 -31.04 27.14 5.35
CA PRO A 147 -32.11 26.41 4.70
C PRO A 147 -33.00 25.71 5.75
N PRO A 148 -34.33 25.64 5.54
CA PRO A 148 -35.21 24.86 6.41
C PRO A 148 -34.81 23.38 6.38
N LEU A 149 -35.07 22.64 7.47
CA LEU A 149 -34.68 21.23 7.59
C LEU A 149 -35.22 20.37 6.45
N GLU A 150 -36.42 20.66 5.94
CA GLU A 150 -37.01 19.96 4.78
C GLU A 150 -36.26 20.17 3.46
N ALA A 151 -35.41 21.19 3.35
CA ALA A 151 -34.58 21.47 2.18
C ALA A 151 -33.21 20.79 2.25
N ILE A 152 -32.88 20.11 3.36
CA ILE A 152 -31.64 19.36 3.54
C ILE A 152 -31.84 17.94 2.99
N GLU A 153 -31.28 17.68 1.82
CA GLU A 153 -31.16 16.33 1.29
C GLU A 153 -29.88 15.69 1.84
N THR A 154 -30.03 14.60 2.57
CA THR A 154 -28.89 13.89 3.15
C THR A 154 -28.53 12.70 2.28
N TYR A 155 -27.32 12.70 1.75
CA TYR A 155 -26.78 11.61 0.94
C TYR A 155 -25.63 10.95 1.68
N THR A 156 -25.68 9.62 1.84
CA THR A 156 -24.53 8.86 2.32
C THR A 156 -23.65 8.51 1.13
N PHE A 157 -22.50 9.15 1.03
CA PHE A 157 -21.49 8.80 0.04
C PHE A 157 -20.52 7.78 0.65
N GLN A 158 -20.22 6.73 -0.10
CA GLN A 158 -19.25 5.71 0.30
C GLN A 158 -17.94 5.96 -0.42
N GLU A 159 -16.93 6.43 0.31
CA GLU A 159 -15.57 6.59 -0.22
C GLU A 159 -14.77 5.31 0.01
N ARG A 160 -13.96 4.91 -0.98
CA ARG A 160 -13.01 3.82 -0.81
C ARG A 160 -11.73 4.35 -0.16
N SER A 161 -11.28 3.70 0.90
CA SER A 161 -10.02 3.98 1.58
C SER A 161 -9.35 2.69 2.04
N ASP A 162 -8.04 2.71 2.19
CA ASP A 162 -7.25 1.66 2.82
C ASP A 162 -6.80 2.04 4.25
N GLN A 163 -7.15 3.25 4.71
CA GLN A 163 -6.82 3.76 6.04
C GLN A 163 -7.97 3.59 7.05
N ILE A 164 -7.60 3.52 8.32
CA ILE A 164 -8.53 3.55 9.46
C ILE A 164 -8.04 4.64 10.41
N GLY A 165 -8.74 5.78 10.45
CA GLY A 165 -8.26 6.97 11.15
C GLY A 165 -6.84 7.35 10.70
N TRP A 166 -5.90 7.37 11.64
CA TRP A 166 -4.47 7.65 11.35
C TRP A 166 -3.62 6.38 11.15
N ARG A 167 -4.25 5.20 11.12
CA ARG A 167 -3.55 3.94 10.81
C ARG A 167 -3.54 3.64 9.33
N VAL A 168 -2.39 3.18 8.85
CA VAL A 168 -2.14 2.83 7.44
C VAL A 168 -1.90 1.33 7.28
N PRO A 169 -2.12 0.76 6.08
CA PRO A 169 -1.79 -0.63 5.79
C PRO A 169 -0.38 -1.00 6.25
N ALA A 170 -0.27 -2.08 7.01
CA ALA A 170 1.02 -2.61 7.42
C ALA A 170 1.56 -3.51 6.31
N VAL A 171 2.47 -2.98 5.49
CA VAL A 171 3.10 -3.73 4.40
C VAL A 171 4.59 -3.94 4.73
N PRO A 172 4.99 -5.16 5.15
CA PRO A 172 6.34 -5.42 5.62
C PRO A 172 7.35 -5.32 4.49
N THR A 173 8.50 -4.69 4.71
CA THR A 173 9.60 -4.76 3.75
C THR A 173 10.11 -6.19 3.62
N GLU A 174 10.74 -6.50 2.50
CA GLU A 174 11.29 -7.82 2.19
C GLU A 174 12.54 -8.18 3.03
N SER A 175 12.89 -7.37 4.03
CA SER A 175 13.94 -7.67 5.00
C SER A 175 13.50 -8.72 6.02
N GLU A 176 14.46 -9.49 6.54
CA GLU A 176 14.22 -10.46 7.63
C GLU A 176 13.92 -9.78 8.99
N VAL A 177 14.21 -8.48 9.11
CA VAL A 177 13.92 -7.67 10.29
C VAL A 177 12.54 -7.04 10.15
N MET A 178 11.81 -6.94 11.26
CA MET A 178 10.53 -6.22 11.36
C MET A 178 10.69 -4.77 10.90
N ASN A 179 10.27 -4.51 9.68
CA ASN A 179 10.30 -3.19 9.07
C ASN A 179 9.16 -3.10 8.05
N PHE A 180 8.66 -1.88 7.82
CA PHE A 180 7.50 -1.63 6.97
C PHE A 180 7.78 -0.52 5.98
N TRP A 181 7.22 -0.66 4.79
CA TRP A 181 7.27 0.41 3.80
C TRP A 181 6.53 1.65 4.31
N GLY A 182 7.06 2.83 4.00
CA GLY A 182 6.32 4.08 4.13
C GLY A 182 5.01 4.03 3.33
N TYR A 183 3.94 4.62 3.86
CA TYR A 183 2.58 4.46 3.34
C TYR A 183 2.47 4.72 1.82
N THR A 184 3.12 5.77 1.32
CA THR A 184 3.12 6.14 -0.10
C THR A 184 4.31 5.58 -0.89
N SER A 185 5.11 4.73 -0.27
CA SER A 185 6.34 4.16 -0.84
C SER A 185 6.28 2.65 -1.02
N VAL A 186 5.11 2.04 -0.83
CA VAL A 186 4.91 0.60 -0.96
C VAL A 186 5.02 0.20 -2.44
N PRO A 187 5.84 -0.79 -2.82
CA PRO A 187 5.82 -1.35 -4.17
C PRO A 187 4.45 -1.92 -4.52
N SER A 188 4.08 -1.89 -5.81
CA SER A 188 2.83 -2.49 -6.29
C SER A 188 2.65 -3.94 -5.85
N ALA A 189 3.72 -4.75 -5.90
CA ALA A 189 3.69 -6.13 -5.44
C ALA A 189 3.37 -6.25 -3.93
N GLY A 190 3.80 -5.28 -3.12
CA GLY A 190 3.47 -5.22 -1.69
C GLY A 190 2.03 -4.80 -1.43
N VAL A 191 1.50 -3.88 -2.23
CA VAL A 191 0.08 -3.53 -2.23
C VAL A 191 -0.76 -4.76 -2.59
N ASP A 192 -0.38 -5.49 -3.63
CA ASP A 192 -1.09 -6.70 -4.06
C ASP A 192 -1.02 -7.81 -3.00
N TRP A 193 0.13 -7.99 -2.36
CA TRP A 193 0.26 -8.92 -1.23
C TRP A 193 -0.73 -8.58 -0.11
N TRP A 194 -0.76 -7.32 0.32
CA TRP A 194 -1.65 -6.90 1.40
C TRP A 194 -3.12 -7.01 0.98
N ARG A 195 -3.44 -6.68 -0.28
CA ARG A 195 -4.79 -6.83 -0.86
C ARG A 195 -5.29 -8.28 -0.84
N ASN A 196 -4.41 -9.25 -1.08
CA ASN A 196 -4.76 -10.67 -1.07
C ASN A 196 -4.96 -11.26 0.33
N LEU A 197 -4.59 -10.55 1.40
CA LEU A 197 -4.89 -10.99 2.76
C LEU A 197 -6.38 -10.86 3.09
N PRO A 198 -6.99 -11.82 3.80
CA PRO A 198 -8.37 -11.70 4.25
C PRO A 198 -8.53 -10.68 5.37
N PHE A 199 -9.75 -10.17 5.55
CA PHE A 199 -10.11 -9.47 6.79
C PHE A 199 -10.33 -10.48 7.92
N TYR A 200 -9.98 -10.07 9.15
CA TYR A 200 -10.32 -10.85 10.33
C TYR A 200 -11.85 -10.93 10.48
N ARG A 201 -12.39 -12.14 10.46
CA ARG A 201 -13.79 -12.43 10.78
C ARG A 201 -13.81 -12.99 12.20
N GLN A 202 -14.45 -12.28 13.13
CA GLN A 202 -14.81 -12.83 14.43
C GLN A 202 -15.97 -13.82 14.27
#